data_AF-A0A6V7ITQ2-F1
#
_entry.id   AF-A0A6V7ITQ2-F1
#
_cell.length_a   1.000
_cell.length_b   1.000
_cell.length_c   1.000
_cell.angle_alpha   90.00
_cell.angle_beta   90.00
_cell.angle_gamma   90.00
#
_symmetry.space_group_name_H-M   'P 1'
#
loop_
_entity.id
_entity.type
_entity.pdbx_description
1 polymer ?
#
loop_
_entity_poly.entity_id
_entity_poly.type
_entity_poly.pdbx_seq_one_letter_code
_entity_poly.pdbx_strand_id
1 'polypeptide(L)'
;GGSAGCNALYSLAKRGTRAILLERAKLTSGTTWHTNGVYWRLRPDDVDIQLLDGTRKMLTSIEEETGLSPGYIQNGGIFIAHNE
;
A
#
# COMPACT_ATOMS: atom_id res chain seq x y z
N GLY A 1 8.18 -10.28 4.82
CA GLY A 1 8.53 -8.84 4.81
C GLY A 1 8.40 -8.16 3.46
N GLY A 2 7.35 -8.45 2.69
CA GLY A 2 6.92 -7.59 1.57
C GLY A 2 6.03 -6.44 2.06
N SER A 3 5.52 -5.62 1.15
CA SER A 3 4.72 -4.42 1.47
C SER A 3 3.53 -4.71 2.37
N ALA A 4 2.74 -5.75 2.08
CA ALA A 4 1.59 -6.13 2.90
C ALA A 4 1.97 -6.51 4.34
N GLY A 5 3.07 -7.26 4.52
CA GLY A 5 3.55 -7.64 5.85
C GLY A 5 4.11 -6.45 6.63
N CYS A 6 4.84 -5.56 5.96
CA CYS A 6 5.32 -4.31 6.57
C CYS A 6 4.15 -3.41 6.98
N ASN A 7 3.12 -3.28 6.13
CA ASN A 7 1.92 -2.50 6.43
C ASN A 7 1.13 -3.09 7.62
N ALA A 8 1.02 -4.41 7.71
CA ALA A 8 0.41 -5.08 8.85
C ALA A 8 1.17 -4.81 10.15
N LEU A 9 2.51 -4.96 10.14
CA LEU A 9 3.35 -4.64 11.30
C LEU A 9 3.20 -3.17 11.71
N TYR A 10 3.28 -2.24 10.74
CA TYR A 10 3.10 -0.81 10.97
C TYR A 10 1.74 -0.50 11.61
N SER A 11 0.67 -1.07 11.07
CA SER A 11 -0.70 -0.88 11.59
C SER A 11 -0.87 -1.44 13.00
N LEU A 12 -0.28 -2.59 13.30
CA LEU A 12 -0.29 -3.19 14.64
C LEU A 12 0.52 -2.35 15.64
N ALA A 13 1.71 -1.90 15.25
CA ALA A 13 2.57 -1.06 16.08
C ALA A 13 1.89 0.28 16.41
N LYS A 14 1.22 0.92 15.43
CA LYS A 14 0.46 2.15 15.61
C LYS A 14 -0.73 2.00 16.57
N ARG A 15 -1.25 0.77 16.72
CA ARG A 15 -2.30 0.41 17.69
C ARG A 15 -1.74 -0.05 19.04
N GLY A 16 -0.44 0.08 19.28
CA GLY A 16 0.23 -0.34 20.51
C GLY A 16 0.40 -1.85 20.66
N THR A 17 0.21 -2.62 19.59
CA THR A 17 0.37 -4.07 19.63
C THR A 17 1.83 -4.46 19.40
N ARG A 18 2.38 -5.30 20.29
CA ARG A 18 3.71 -5.87 20.13
C ARG A 18 3.67 -7.01 19.10
N ALA A 19 4.35 -6.82 17.98
CA ALA A 19 4.42 -7.81 16.90
C ALA A 19 5.85 -7.92 16.35
N ILE A 20 6.17 -9.07 15.75
CA ILE A 20 7.47 -9.35 15.12
C ILE A 20 7.21 -9.74 13.68
N LEU A 21 7.94 -9.13 12.74
CA LEU A 21 7.93 -9.51 11.33
C LEU A 21 9.14 -10.41 11.05
N LEU A 22 8.87 -11.63 10.60
CA LEU A 22 9.90 -12.54 10.12
C LEU A 22 9.98 -12.46 8.58
N GLU A 23 11.19 -12.32 8.06
CA GLU A 23 11.50 -12.31 6.63
C GLU A 23 12.54 -13.41 6.37
N ARG A 24 12.35 -14.17 5.29
CA ARG A 24 13.24 -15.27 4.91
C ARG A 24 14.59 -14.75 4.42
N ALA A 25 14.61 -13.63 3.71
CA ALA A 25 15.82 -13.06 3.13
C ALA A 25 15.91 -11.54 3.41
N LYS A 26 15.82 -10.71 2.37
CA LYS A 26 15.83 -9.24 2.47
C LYS A 26 14.40 -8.71 2.44
N LEU A 27 14.13 -7.62 3.17
CA LEU A 27 12.87 -6.89 3.02
C LEU A 27 12.59 -6.59 1.53
N THR A 28 11.32 -6.66 1.14
CA THR A 28 10.81 -6.47 -0.22
C THR A 28 11.30 -7.44 -1.30
N SER A 29 12.16 -8.42 -0.99
CA SER A 29 12.75 -9.35 -1.96
C SER A 29 11.76 -10.29 -2.69
N GLY A 30 10.50 -10.34 -2.26
CA GLY A 30 9.40 -11.00 -2.98
C GLY A 30 8.83 -10.14 -4.13
N THR A 31 7.52 -10.24 -4.40
CA THR A 31 6.90 -9.49 -5.51
C THR A 31 6.90 -7.97 -5.36
N THR A 32 7.15 -7.48 -4.13
CA THR A 32 7.15 -6.05 -3.83
C THR A 32 8.24 -5.27 -4.58
N TRP A 33 9.44 -5.83 -4.82
CA TRP A 33 10.51 -5.04 -5.43
C TRP A 33 10.29 -4.75 -6.91
N HIS A 34 9.62 -5.64 -7.64
CA HIS A 34 9.45 -5.55 -9.10
C HIS A 34 8.03 -5.13 -9.51
N THR A 35 7.22 -4.63 -8.58
CA THR A 35 5.89 -4.10 -8.91
C THR A 35 6.01 -2.81 -9.72
N ASN A 36 5.05 -2.57 -10.62
CA ASN A 36 4.94 -1.30 -11.34
C ASN A 36 4.52 -0.13 -10.44
N GLY A 37 4.20 -0.39 -9.16
CA GLY A 37 3.83 0.64 -8.20
C GLY A 37 2.49 1.33 -8.48
N VAL A 38 1.66 0.74 -9.35
CA VAL A 38 0.40 1.36 -9.76
C VAL A 38 -0.69 1.12 -8.72
N TYR A 39 -1.39 2.19 -8.37
CA TYR A 39 -2.47 2.18 -7.39
C TYR A 39 -3.79 2.59 -8.05
N TRP A 40 -4.72 1.64 -8.19
CA TRP A 40 -6.01 1.82 -8.84
C TRP A 40 -7.15 1.82 -7.83
N ARG A 41 -8.03 2.83 -7.88
CA ARG A 41 -9.18 2.94 -6.96
C ARG A 41 -10.44 2.23 -7.46
N LEU A 42 -10.64 2.15 -8.78
CA LEU A 42 -11.86 1.56 -9.34
C LEU A 42 -11.85 0.04 -9.14
N ARG A 43 -12.84 -0.45 -8.40
CA ARG A 43 -13.08 -1.87 -8.11
C ARG A 43 -14.59 -2.15 -8.20
N PRO A 44 -14.98 -3.39 -8.50
CA PRO A 44 -16.39 -3.76 -8.62
C PRO A 44 -17.11 -3.89 -7.26
N ASP A 45 -16.36 -3.95 -6.14
CA ASP A 45 -16.88 -4.21 -4.80
C ASP A 45 -16.57 -3.07 -3.83
N ASP A 46 -17.51 -2.76 -2.94
CA ASP A 46 -17.41 -1.67 -1.96
C ASP A 46 -16.34 -1.92 -0.89
N VAL A 47 -16.15 -3.17 -0.45
CA VAL A 47 -15.15 -3.54 0.55
C VAL A 47 -13.75 -3.30 0.00
N ASP A 48 -13.52 -3.64 -1.27
CA ASP A 48 -12.26 -3.37 -1.95
C ASP A 48 -11.97 -1.87 -2.02
N ILE A 49 -12.99 -1.06 -2.34
CA ILE A 49 -12.85 0.40 -2.38
C ILE A 49 -12.47 0.95 -0.99
N GLN A 50 -13.07 0.43 0.07
CA GLN A 50 -12.76 0.85 1.45
C GLN A 50 -11.34 0.47 1.87
N LEU A 51 -10.89 -0.75 1.53
CA LEU A 51 -9.52 -1.20 1.82
C LEU A 51 -8.47 -0.35 1.09
N LEU A 52 -8.76 -0.03 -0.18
CA LEU A 52 -7.94 0.88 -0.96
C LEU A 52 -7.91 2.26 -0.29
N ASP A 53 -9.05 2.84 0.06
CA ASP A 53 -9.13 4.15 0.71
C ASP A 53 -8.28 4.24 1.99
N GLY A 54 -8.26 3.18 2.81
CA GLY A 54 -7.36 3.07 3.96
C GLY A 54 -5.87 3.13 3.59
N THR A 55 -5.48 2.42 2.53
CA THR A 55 -4.10 2.46 2.00
C THR A 55 -3.72 3.83 1.48
N ARG A 56 -4.65 4.53 0.80
CA ARG A 56 -4.43 5.90 0.32
C ARG A 56 -4.18 6.86 1.46
N LYS A 57 -5.04 6.85 2.48
CA LYS A 57 -4.89 7.71 3.67
C LYS A 57 -3.52 7.54 4.32
N MET A 58 -3.07 6.29 4.45
CA MET A 58 -1.74 5.98 4.97
C MET A 58 -0.63 6.55 4.07
N LEU A 59 -0.67 6.32 2.75
CA LEU A 59 0.34 6.83 1.82
C LEU A 59 0.40 8.36 1.80
N THR A 60 -0.73 9.04 2.03
CA THR A 60 -0.75 10.51 2.09
C THR A 60 -0.19 11.07 3.41
N SER A 61 -0.30 10.33 4.52
CA SER A 61 0.16 10.82 5.84
C SER A 61 1.54 10.32 6.27
N ILE A 62 2.07 9.25 5.65
CA ILE A 62 3.27 8.57 6.16
C ILE A 62 4.54 9.42 6.08
N GLU A 63 4.62 10.33 5.11
CA GLU A 63 5.78 11.25 4.99
C GLU A 63 5.84 12.22 6.17
N GLU A 64 4.70 12.74 6.62
CA GLU A 64 4.62 13.62 7.80
C GLU A 64 5.03 12.89 9.08
N GLU A 65 4.69 11.61 9.20
CA GLU A 65 4.99 10.81 10.39
C GLU A 65 6.46 10.36 10.43
N THR A 66 7.04 10.02 9.29
CA THR A 66 8.34 9.33 9.23
C THR A 66 9.48 10.20 8.69
N GLY A 67 9.15 11.33 8.04
CA GLY A 67 10.08 12.14 7.27
C GLY A 67 10.58 11.45 5.98
N LEU A 68 10.03 10.28 5.63
CA LEU A 68 10.41 9.51 4.45
C LEU A 68 9.31 9.59 3.40
N SER A 69 9.63 10.12 2.22
CA SER A 69 8.67 10.17 1.13
C SER A 69 8.35 8.77 0.61
N PRO A 70 7.06 8.38 0.53
CA PRO A 70 6.65 7.08 -0.03
C PRO A 70 6.73 7.03 -1.56
N GLY A 71 7.07 8.15 -2.22
CA GLY A 71 7.06 8.26 -3.68
C GLY A 71 5.66 8.18 -4.29
N TYR A 72 4.61 8.50 -3.52
CA TYR A 72 3.23 8.46 -3.98
C TYR A 72 2.91 9.67 -4.86
N ILE A 73 2.60 9.41 -6.13
CA ILE A 73 2.21 10.44 -7.11
C ILE A 73 0.73 10.28 -7.43
N GLN A 74 -0.07 11.30 -7.10
CA GLN A 74 -1.52 11.29 -7.33
C GLN A 74 -1.88 11.91 -8.69
N ASN A 75 -1.48 11.28 -9.78
CA ASN A 75 -1.77 11.73 -11.15
C ASN A 75 -3.11 11.21 -11.71
N GLY A 76 -3.83 10.39 -10.96
CA GLY A 76 -5.10 9.79 -11.40
C GLY A 76 -4.90 8.61 -12.34
N GLY A 77 -6.00 8.15 -12.95
CA GLY A 77 -5.98 7.00 -13.84
C GLY A 77 -7.24 6.93 -14.68
N ILE A 78 -7.11 6.46 -15.91
CA ILE A 78 -8.21 6.39 -16.90
C ILE A 78 -8.43 4.93 -17.26
N PHE A 79 -9.67 4.46 -17.12
CA PHE A 79 -10.12 3.18 -17.67
C PHE A 79 -10.85 3.47 -18.98
N ILE A 80 -10.34 2.93 -20.08
CA ILE A 80 -10.93 3.11 -21.41
C ILE A 80 -11.89 1.95 -21.66
N ALA A 81 -13.14 2.27 -21.98
CA ALA A 81 -14.09 1.29 -22.50
C ALA A 81 -14.04 1.30 -24.03
N HIS A 82 -13.97 0.12 -24.64
CA HIS A 82 -13.99 -0.07 -26.09
C HIS A 82 -14.88 -1.27 -26.42
N ASN A 83 -15.73 -1.13 -27.43
CA ASN A 83 -16.78 -2.10 -27.78
C ASN A 83 -16.86 -2.40 -29.29
N GLU A 84 -15.79 -2.11 -30.04
CA GLU A 84 -15.66 -2.51 -31.45
C GLU A 84 -15.03 -3.90 -31.59
#